data_AF-A0A7H4MHW2-F1
#
_entry.id   AF-A0A7H4MHW2-F1
#
_cell.length_a   1.000
_cell.length_b   1.000
_cell.length_c   1.000
_cell.angle_alpha   90.00
_cell.angle_beta   90.00
_cell.angle_gamma   90.00
#
_symmetry.space_group_name_H-M   'P 1'
#
loop_
_entity.id
_entity.type
_entity.pdbx_description
1 polymer ?
#
loop_
_entity_poly.entity_id
_entity_poly.type
_entity_poly.pdbx_seq_one_letter_code
_entity_poly.pdbx_strand_id
1 'polypeptide(L)'
;MKDINECRERLRGIFNITVTPFTASGAIDFPALRENIERVIGLGYDGLLIGGTYGEFPVMTVEERRELFHQVMACVDDRVAVMLCSASADPRDARELTLLASELGGLPMVTAPFVSEITDQQIVSYFKEMAPLSKTGILGVQRAGHRHHPLPGAAGTTGRDPQRGRHQTGRSQPHRHRPDCQPSAWASAPVLCFRSGLPRANDGRV
;
A
#
# COMPACT_ATOMS: atom_id res chain seq x y z
N MET A 1 -15.84 8.23 -6.53
CA MET A 1 -14.89 9.18 -7.18
C MET A 1 -14.81 8.94 -8.68
N LYS A 2 -14.91 10.00 -9.48
CA LYS A 2 -15.00 9.94 -10.95
C LYS A 2 -13.64 9.96 -11.63
N ASP A 3 -12.71 10.75 -11.10
CA ASP A 3 -11.37 10.95 -11.67
C ASP A 3 -10.33 11.30 -10.59
N ILE A 4 -9.09 11.54 -11.04
CA ILE A 4 -7.95 11.90 -10.18
C ILE A 4 -8.11 13.25 -9.46
N ASN A 5 -8.86 14.20 -10.02
CA ASN A 5 -9.03 15.52 -9.42
C ASN A 5 -9.99 15.44 -8.25
N GLU A 6 -11.15 14.81 -8.44
CA GLU A 6 -12.09 14.53 -7.35
C GLU A 6 -11.43 13.68 -6.26
N CYS A 7 -10.59 12.72 -6.66
CA CYS A 7 -9.83 11.92 -5.71
C CYS A 7 -8.91 12.79 -4.83
N ARG A 8 -8.15 13.71 -5.42
CA ARG A 8 -7.27 14.64 -4.67
C ARG A 8 -8.03 15.57 -3.73
N GLU A 9 -9.25 15.95 -4.08
CA GLU A 9 -10.10 16.79 -3.23
C GLU A 9 -10.58 16.01 -2.00
N ARG A 10 -10.99 14.76 -2.19
CA ARG A 10 -11.58 13.91 -1.15
C ARG A 10 -10.56 13.17 -0.28
N LEU A 11 -9.31 13.03 -0.72
CA LEU A 11 -8.23 12.41 0.06
C LEU A 11 -7.65 13.35 1.11
N ARG A 12 -8.47 13.73 2.09
CA ARG A 12 -8.08 14.59 3.21
C ARG A 12 -8.68 14.06 4.50
N GLY A 13 -7.98 14.26 5.61
CA GLY A 13 -8.46 13.88 6.93
C GLY A 13 -8.05 12.47 7.36
N ILE A 14 -8.92 11.82 8.14
CA ILE A 14 -8.64 10.59 8.88
C ILE A 14 -9.31 9.40 8.19
N PHE A 15 -8.49 8.45 7.74
CA PHE A 15 -8.97 7.22 7.10
C PHE A 15 -8.91 6.06 8.09
N ASN A 16 -10.02 5.36 8.27
CA ASN A 16 -10.07 4.15 9.08
C ASN A 16 -9.52 2.97 8.26
N ILE A 17 -8.59 2.20 8.84
CA ILE A 17 -8.25 0.88 8.28
C ILE A 17 -9.28 -0.11 8.82
N THR A 18 -10.23 -0.45 7.97
CA THR A 18 -11.40 -1.25 8.36
C THR A 18 -11.04 -2.73 8.35
N VAL A 19 -11.23 -3.39 9.49
CA VAL A 19 -11.11 -4.85 9.62
C VAL A 19 -12.21 -5.54 8.82
N THR A 20 -11.93 -6.74 8.32
CA THR A 20 -12.92 -7.58 7.62
C THR A 20 -13.41 -8.64 8.61
N PRO A 21 -14.66 -8.57 9.09
CA PRO A 21 -15.20 -9.60 9.97
C PRO A 21 -15.44 -10.91 9.21
N PHE A 22 -15.21 -12.04 9.88
CA PHE A 22 -15.47 -13.38 9.35
C PHE A 22 -16.40 -14.15 10.29
N THR A 23 -17.24 -15.00 9.72
CA THR A 23 -18.10 -15.91 10.46
C THR A 23 -17.29 -17.06 11.06
N ALA A 24 -17.90 -17.83 11.96
CA ALA A 24 -17.26 -19.04 12.51
C ALA A 24 -16.91 -20.10 11.44
N SER A 25 -17.54 -20.05 10.26
CA SER A 25 -17.21 -20.93 9.13
C SER A 25 -16.10 -20.39 8.24
N GLY A 26 -15.56 -19.20 8.53
CA GLY A 26 -14.51 -18.54 7.76
C GLY A 26 -14.98 -17.73 6.55
N ALA A 27 -16.30 -17.59 6.34
CA ALA A 27 -16.82 -16.71 5.28
C ALA A 27 -16.82 -15.26 5.74
N ILE A 28 -16.73 -14.29 4.82
CA ILE A 28 -16.87 -12.87 5.17
C ILE A 28 -18.26 -12.61 5.76
N ASP A 29 -18.31 -11.96 6.93
CA ASP A 29 -19.55 -11.55 7.58
C ASP A 29 -19.94 -10.14 7.11
N PHE A 30 -20.66 -10.08 5.98
CA PHE A 30 -21.12 -8.82 5.39
C PHE A 30 -22.09 -8.02 6.28
N PRO A 31 -23.04 -8.64 7.01
CA PRO A 31 -23.84 -7.92 8.01
C PRO A 31 -22.99 -7.21 9.06
N ALA A 32 -22.03 -7.90 9.68
CA ALA A 32 -21.13 -7.31 10.68
C ALA A 32 -20.23 -6.23 10.05
N LEU A 33 -19.75 -6.45 8.83
CA LEU A 33 -18.98 -5.46 8.09
C LEU A 33 -19.78 -4.17 7.85
N ARG A 34 -21.04 -4.29 7.43
CA ARG A 34 -21.94 -3.15 7.23
C ARG A 34 -22.13 -2.35 8.52
N GLU A 35 -22.44 -3.02 9.63
CA GLU A 35 -22.58 -2.36 10.93
C GLU A 35 -21.31 -1.61 11.32
N ASN A 36 -20.14 -2.24 11.12
CA ASN A 36 -18.85 -1.62 11.40
C ASN A 36 -18.60 -0.37 10.53
N ILE A 37 -18.93 -0.43 9.24
CA ILE A 37 -18.79 0.71 8.31
C ILE A 37 -19.70 1.86 8.73
N GLU A 38 -20.97 1.60 9.03
CA GLU A 38 -21.90 2.63 9.48
C GLU A 38 -21.41 3.31 10.76
N ARG A 39 -20.91 2.51 11.71
CA ARG A 39 -20.32 3.04 12.95
C ARG A 39 -19.10 3.90 12.68
N VAL A 40 -18.19 3.47 11.80
CA VAL A 40 -16.99 4.25 11.44
C VAL A 40 -17.37 5.57 10.76
N ILE A 41 -18.30 5.55 9.81
CA ILE A 41 -18.79 6.78 9.17
C ILE A 41 -19.46 7.69 10.21
N GLY A 42 -20.29 7.13 11.10
CA GLY A 42 -20.96 7.87 12.17
C GLY A 42 -20.00 8.50 13.20
N LEU A 43 -18.78 7.98 13.34
CA LEU A 43 -17.72 8.58 14.16
C LEU A 43 -17.01 9.75 13.48
N GLY A 44 -17.34 10.07 12.22
CA GLY A 44 -16.80 11.22 11.50
C GLY A 44 -15.46 10.97 10.80
N TYR A 45 -15.15 9.71 10.45
CA TYR A 45 -13.99 9.43 9.60
C TYR A 45 -14.23 9.93 8.17
N ASP A 46 -13.21 10.55 7.58
CA ASP A 46 -13.27 11.13 6.22
C ASP A 46 -13.20 10.07 5.12
N GLY A 47 -12.74 8.86 5.45
CA GLY A 47 -12.66 7.76 4.51
C GLY A 47 -12.29 6.42 5.13
N LEU A 48 -12.29 5.40 4.27
CA LEU A 48 -12.03 4.01 4.63
C LEU A 48 -10.89 3.45 3.79
N LEU A 49 -10.14 2.52 4.37
CA LEU A 49 -9.19 1.64 3.69
C LEU A 49 -9.62 0.20 3.90
N ILE A 50 -9.96 -0.46 2.80
CA ILE A 50 -10.55 -1.80 2.77
C ILE A 50 -9.53 -2.81 2.24
N GLY A 51 -9.50 -3.99 2.85
CA GLY A 51 -8.58 -5.05 2.45
C GLY A 51 -7.11 -4.69 2.68
N GLY A 52 -6.79 -3.78 3.59
CA GLY A 52 -5.40 -3.57 4.01
C GLY A 52 -4.82 -4.81 4.70
N THR A 53 -3.57 -4.75 5.18
CA THR A 53 -3.02 -5.85 6.01
C THR A 53 -3.90 -6.14 7.24
N TYR A 54 -4.41 -5.10 7.91
CA TYR A 54 -5.38 -5.24 9.01
C TYR A 54 -6.81 -5.56 8.54
N GLY A 55 -7.09 -5.38 7.25
CA GLY A 55 -8.30 -5.90 6.61
C GLY A 55 -8.15 -7.34 6.13
N GLU A 56 -7.01 -7.99 6.42
CA GLU A 56 -6.75 -9.42 6.21
C GLU A 56 -6.75 -9.88 4.73
N PHE A 57 -6.37 -9.04 3.77
CA PHE A 57 -6.29 -9.48 2.37
C PHE A 57 -5.46 -10.73 2.07
N PRO A 58 -4.37 -11.08 2.79
CA PRO A 58 -3.57 -12.25 2.44
C PRO A 58 -4.30 -13.58 2.65
N VAL A 59 -5.38 -13.61 3.42
CA VAL A 59 -6.17 -14.83 3.69
C VAL A 59 -7.46 -14.91 2.86
N MET A 60 -7.70 -13.92 1.99
CA MET A 60 -8.87 -13.87 1.11
C MET A 60 -8.52 -14.28 -0.32
N THR A 61 -9.42 -15.00 -0.95
CA THR A 61 -9.40 -15.27 -2.40
C THR A 61 -9.61 -13.99 -3.21
N VAL A 62 -9.36 -14.04 -4.53
CA VAL A 62 -9.68 -12.89 -5.41
C VAL A 62 -11.19 -12.65 -5.40
N GLU A 63 -11.98 -13.71 -5.47
CA GLU A 63 -13.44 -13.68 -5.51
C GLU A 63 -14.03 -13.04 -4.26
N GLU A 64 -13.53 -13.42 -3.07
CA GLU A 64 -13.92 -12.79 -1.80
C GLU A 64 -13.59 -11.30 -1.76
N ARG A 65 -12.41 -10.90 -2.28
CA ARG A 65 -12.01 -9.49 -2.34
C ARG A 65 -12.86 -8.69 -3.33
N ARG A 66 -13.26 -9.29 -4.46
CA ARG A 66 -14.19 -8.66 -5.41
C ARG A 66 -15.54 -8.40 -4.76
N GLU A 67 -16.11 -9.41 -4.11
CA GLU A 67 -17.39 -9.28 -3.39
C GLU A 67 -17.28 -8.25 -2.26
N LEU A 68 -16.17 -8.28 -1.50
CA LEU A 68 -15.87 -7.28 -0.48
C LEU A 68 -15.92 -5.86 -1.05
N PHE A 69 -15.28 -5.61 -2.20
CA PHE A 69 -15.29 -4.28 -2.81
C PHE A 69 -16.69 -3.86 -3.22
N HIS A 70 -17.46 -4.74 -3.84
CA HIS A 70 -18.85 -4.46 -4.21
C HIS A 70 -19.72 -4.12 -2.98
N GLN A 71 -19.66 -4.96 -1.95
CA GLN A 71 -20.46 -4.78 -0.72
C GLN A 71 -20.07 -3.51 0.02
N VAL A 72 -18.78 -3.19 0.13
CA VAL A 72 -18.34 -1.96 0.79
C VAL A 72 -18.72 -0.73 -0.02
N MET A 73 -18.50 -0.72 -1.33
CA MET A 73 -18.83 0.44 -2.15
C MET A 73 -20.33 0.71 -2.17
N ALA A 74 -21.16 -0.34 -2.24
CA ALA A 74 -22.61 -0.23 -2.11
C ALA A 74 -23.05 0.21 -0.71
N CYS A 75 -22.35 -0.23 0.35
CA CYS A 75 -22.62 0.21 1.71
C CYS A 75 -22.29 1.69 1.88
N VAL A 76 -21.10 2.13 1.47
CA VAL A 76 -20.62 3.52 1.66
C VAL A 76 -21.46 4.52 0.86
N ASP A 77 -21.93 4.14 -0.32
CA ASP A 77 -22.83 4.95 -1.15
C ASP A 77 -22.34 6.39 -1.35
N ASP A 78 -21.07 6.49 -1.75
CA ASP A 78 -20.36 7.75 -2.02
C ASP A 78 -20.26 8.76 -0.85
N ARG A 79 -20.67 8.40 0.37
CA ARG A 79 -20.63 9.29 1.56
C ARG A 79 -19.21 9.70 1.98
N VAL A 80 -18.25 8.80 1.87
CA VAL A 80 -16.84 9.02 2.23
C VAL A 80 -15.92 8.43 1.16
N ALA A 81 -14.66 8.88 1.10
CA ALA A 81 -13.70 8.30 0.16
C ALA A 81 -13.29 6.89 0.57
N VAL A 82 -13.17 5.97 -0.40
CA VAL A 82 -12.78 4.58 -0.13
C VAL A 82 -11.51 4.24 -0.89
N MET A 83 -10.50 3.79 -0.15
CA MET A 83 -9.31 3.14 -0.67
C MET A 83 -9.53 1.62 -0.67
N LEU A 84 -9.27 0.98 -1.80
CA LEU A 84 -9.48 -0.46 -1.99
C LEU A 84 -8.14 -1.13 -2.26
N CYS A 85 -7.69 -2.00 -1.36
CA CYS A 85 -6.39 -2.65 -1.47
C CYS A 85 -6.36 -3.72 -2.56
N SER A 86 -5.64 -3.43 -3.64
CA SER A 86 -5.42 -4.36 -4.75
C SER A 86 -4.09 -5.11 -4.64
N ALA A 87 -3.49 -5.18 -3.44
CA ALA A 87 -2.25 -5.92 -3.23
C ALA A 87 -2.48 -7.43 -3.44
N SER A 88 -1.60 -8.07 -4.21
CA SER A 88 -1.56 -9.52 -4.36
C SER A 88 -0.13 -10.00 -4.57
N ALA A 89 0.11 -11.27 -4.23
CA ALA A 89 1.34 -11.98 -4.59
C ALA A 89 1.44 -12.21 -6.10
N ASP A 90 0.29 -12.32 -6.78
CA ASP A 90 0.20 -12.44 -8.23
C ASP A 90 -0.08 -11.08 -8.88
N PRO A 91 0.79 -10.57 -9.77
CA PRO A 91 0.55 -9.33 -10.51
C PRO A 91 -0.75 -9.32 -11.32
N ARG A 92 -1.23 -10.50 -11.77
CA ARG A 92 -2.48 -10.62 -12.54
C ARG A 92 -3.69 -10.29 -11.69
N ASP A 93 -3.75 -10.84 -10.48
CA ASP A 93 -4.80 -10.54 -9.49
C ASP A 93 -4.75 -9.07 -9.07
N ALA A 94 -3.54 -8.53 -8.86
CA ALA A 94 -3.37 -7.14 -8.50
C ALA A 94 -3.91 -6.20 -9.59
N ARG A 95 -3.65 -6.54 -10.86
CA ARG A 95 -4.21 -5.83 -12.03
C ARG A 95 -5.72 -5.88 -12.04
N GLU A 96 -6.30 -7.06 -11.84
CA GLU A 96 -7.76 -7.27 -11.82
C GLU A 96 -8.43 -6.44 -10.72
N LEU A 97 -7.93 -6.52 -9.48
CA LEU A 97 -8.48 -5.79 -8.35
C LEU A 97 -8.28 -4.28 -8.49
N THR A 98 -7.20 -3.84 -9.14
CA THR A 98 -6.95 -2.41 -9.42
C THR A 98 -7.97 -1.85 -10.42
N LEU A 99 -8.28 -2.60 -11.48
CA LEU A 99 -9.32 -2.23 -12.44
C LEU A 99 -10.68 -2.16 -11.77
N LEU A 100 -11.06 -3.20 -11.01
CA LEU A 100 -12.34 -3.23 -10.30
C LEU A 100 -12.47 -2.06 -9.32
N ALA A 101 -11.43 -1.78 -8.52
CA ALA A 101 -11.45 -0.67 -7.58
C ALA A 101 -11.67 0.69 -8.28
N SER A 102 -11.02 0.90 -9.43
CA SER A 102 -11.22 2.09 -10.28
C SER A 102 -12.63 2.16 -10.86
N GLU A 103 -13.16 1.04 -11.37
CA GLU A 103 -14.51 0.96 -11.95
C GLU A 103 -15.59 1.33 -10.95
N LEU A 104 -15.47 0.84 -9.71
CA LEU A 104 -16.37 1.15 -8.60
C LEU A 104 -16.22 2.59 -8.08
N GLY A 105 -15.21 3.33 -8.54
CA GLY A 105 -14.95 4.71 -8.11
C GLY A 105 -14.22 4.84 -6.77
N GLY A 106 -13.56 3.77 -6.31
CA GLY A 106 -12.61 3.80 -5.22
C GLY A 106 -11.20 4.21 -5.69
N LEU A 107 -10.28 4.39 -4.75
CA LEU A 107 -8.85 4.56 -5.02
C LEU A 107 -8.14 3.21 -4.82
N PRO A 108 -7.61 2.58 -5.89
CA PRO A 108 -6.79 1.39 -5.74
C PRO A 108 -5.54 1.67 -4.91
N MET A 109 -5.34 0.91 -3.83
CA MET A 109 -4.09 0.89 -3.07
C MET A 109 -3.23 -0.28 -3.56
N VAL A 110 -2.19 0.06 -4.31
CA VAL A 110 -1.31 -0.87 -5.00
C VAL A 110 -0.01 -1.01 -4.20
N THR A 111 0.42 -2.24 -3.95
CA THR A 111 1.72 -2.52 -3.32
C THR A 111 2.66 -3.12 -4.36
N ALA A 112 3.95 -2.74 -4.33
CA ALA A 112 4.95 -3.39 -5.17
C ALA A 112 5.02 -4.91 -4.87
N PRO A 113 5.40 -5.76 -5.84
CA PRO A 113 5.52 -7.20 -5.60
C PRO A 113 6.37 -7.50 -4.37
N PHE A 114 5.86 -8.33 -3.47
CA PHE A 114 6.46 -8.54 -2.13
C PHE A 114 6.85 -10.00 -1.85
N VAL A 115 6.71 -10.89 -2.83
CA VAL A 115 7.08 -12.31 -2.73
C VAL A 115 8.51 -12.61 -3.19
N SER A 116 9.14 -11.68 -3.93
CA SER A 116 10.48 -11.85 -4.48
C SER A 116 11.32 -10.61 -4.24
N GLU A 117 12.65 -10.79 -4.31
CA GLU A 117 13.55 -9.65 -4.37
C GLU A 117 13.36 -8.92 -5.70
N ILE A 118 13.11 -7.62 -5.63
CA ILE A 118 12.90 -6.75 -6.78
C ILE A 118 13.78 -5.52 -6.66
N THR A 119 14.30 -5.07 -7.79
CA THR A 119 15.09 -3.84 -7.89
C THR A 119 14.20 -2.60 -7.87
N ASP A 120 14.77 -1.44 -7.53
CA ASP A 120 14.06 -0.16 -7.62
C ASP A 120 13.53 0.09 -9.04
N GLN A 121 14.26 -0.32 -10.08
CA GLN A 121 13.80 -0.17 -11.47
C GLN A 121 12.59 -1.05 -11.78
N GLN A 122 12.51 -2.26 -11.22
CA GLN A 122 11.34 -3.14 -11.37
C GLN A 122 10.13 -2.63 -10.59
N ILE A 123 10.34 -2.13 -9.37
CA ILE A 123 9.32 -1.37 -8.64
C ILE A 123 8.86 -0.20 -9.52
N VAL A 124 9.82 0.45 -10.20
CA VAL A 124 9.52 1.57 -11.08
C VAL A 124 8.60 1.19 -12.25
N SER A 125 8.96 0.12 -12.95
CA SER A 125 8.16 -0.41 -14.06
C SER A 125 6.76 -0.80 -13.58
N TYR A 126 6.68 -1.48 -12.44
CA TYR A 126 5.43 -2.00 -11.93
C TYR A 126 4.38 -0.91 -11.68
N PHE A 127 4.70 0.17 -10.96
CA PHE A 127 3.70 1.23 -10.77
C PHE A 127 3.41 2.01 -12.06
N LYS A 128 4.35 2.10 -13.02
CA LYS A 128 4.08 2.68 -14.35
C LYS A 128 3.06 1.86 -15.13
N GLU A 129 3.06 0.55 -14.98
CA GLU A 129 2.09 -0.35 -15.59
C GLU A 129 0.73 -0.31 -14.87
N MET A 130 0.73 -0.14 -13.55
CA MET A 130 -0.50 -0.14 -12.75
C MET A 130 -1.25 1.20 -12.78
N ALA A 131 -0.55 2.33 -12.80
CA ALA A 131 -1.17 3.65 -12.69
C ALA A 131 -2.21 3.96 -13.80
N PRO A 132 -1.98 3.62 -15.09
CA PRO A 132 -2.93 3.88 -16.16
C PRO A 132 -4.23 3.05 -16.08
N LEU A 133 -4.26 2.00 -15.25
CA LEU A 133 -5.46 1.17 -15.07
C LEU A 133 -6.58 1.90 -14.31
N SER A 134 -6.23 2.98 -13.61
CA SER A 134 -7.15 3.66 -12.72
C SER A 134 -7.42 5.09 -13.13
N LYS A 135 -8.71 5.40 -13.37
CA LYS A 135 -9.15 6.78 -13.64
C LYS A 135 -9.07 7.68 -12.41
N THR A 136 -9.11 7.09 -11.21
CA THR A 136 -8.97 7.78 -9.92
C THR A 136 -7.50 7.89 -9.47
N GLY A 137 -6.56 7.35 -10.25
CA GLY A 137 -5.15 7.19 -9.88
C GLY A 137 -4.90 5.97 -9.00
N ILE A 138 -3.69 5.86 -8.47
CA ILE A 138 -3.33 4.79 -7.53
C ILE A 138 -2.66 5.34 -6.28
N LEU A 139 -2.89 4.70 -5.14
CA LEU A 139 -2.09 4.88 -3.94
C LEU A 139 -0.97 3.84 -3.91
N GLY A 140 0.26 4.25 -4.24
CA GLY A 140 1.42 3.37 -4.24
C GLY A 140 1.98 3.18 -2.82
N VAL A 141 2.02 1.94 -2.36
CA VAL A 141 2.55 1.55 -1.05
C VAL A 141 3.85 0.76 -1.22
N GLN A 142 4.94 1.30 -0.67
CA GLN A 142 6.23 0.62 -0.61
C GLN A 142 6.51 0.16 0.82
N ARG A 143 6.75 -1.13 1.02
CA ARG A 143 7.15 -1.66 2.34
C ARG A 143 8.66 -1.50 2.53
N ALA A 144 9.06 -0.87 3.63
CA ALA A 144 10.46 -0.76 4.03
C ALA A 144 10.96 -2.14 4.52
N GLY A 145 11.61 -2.90 3.63
CA GLY A 145 12.09 -4.25 3.94
C GLY A 145 12.93 -4.88 2.83
N HIS A 146 12.77 -4.43 1.58
CA HIS A 146 13.66 -4.80 0.48
C HIS A 146 15.01 -4.12 0.69
N ARG A 147 15.96 -4.84 1.30
CA ARG A 147 17.34 -4.41 1.44
C ARG A 147 17.97 -4.35 0.05
N HIS A 148 18.64 -3.23 -0.24
CA HIS A 148 19.57 -3.17 -1.37
C HIS A 148 20.65 -4.23 -1.15
N HIS A 149 20.71 -5.24 -2.01
CA HIS A 149 21.94 -5.99 -2.22
C HIS A 149 22.81 -5.20 -3.21
N PRO A 150 24.09 -4.93 -2.91
CA PRO A 150 25.00 -4.42 -3.93
C PRO A 150 25.04 -5.40 -5.10
N LEU A 151 25.05 -4.87 -6.33
CA LEU A 151 25.19 -5.65 -7.57
C LEU A 151 26.36 -6.64 -7.44
N PRO A 152 26.21 -7.91 -7.88
CA PRO A 152 27.33 -8.82 -7.98
C PRO A 152 28.28 -8.30 -9.08
N GLY A 153 29.40 -7.71 -8.65
CA GLY A 153 30.40 -7.12 -9.56
C GLY A 153 31.24 -6.00 -8.96
N ALA A 154 30.83 -5.38 -7.84
CA ALA A 154 31.59 -4.32 -7.17
C ALA A 154 32.46 -4.83 -6.01
N ALA A 155 33.04 -6.03 -6.13
CA ALA A 155 34.06 -6.51 -5.19
C ALA A 155 35.44 -6.17 -5.76
N GLY A 156 35.94 -4.99 -5.41
CA GLY A 156 37.37 -4.72 -5.46
C GLY A 156 38.10 -5.80 -4.64
N THR A 157 39.14 -6.36 -5.25
CA THR A 157 40.06 -7.33 -4.66
C THR A 157 40.56 -6.87 -3.29
N THR A 158 40.10 -7.51 -2.22
CA THR A 158 40.77 -7.50 -0.92
C THR A 158 40.88 -8.94 -0.44
N GLY A 159 42.13 -9.40 -0.31
CA GLY A 159 42.48 -10.79 -0.01
C GLY A 159 41.85 -11.31 1.30
N ARG A 160 41.52 -12.60 1.30
CA ARG A 160 41.11 -13.35 2.50
C ARG A 160 42.35 -13.70 3.32
N ASP A 161 42.40 -13.19 4.55
CA ASP A 161 43.17 -13.78 5.65
C ASP A 161 42.28 -14.83 6.35
N PRO A 162 42.64 -16.13 6.40
CA PRO A 162 41.77 -17.20 6.86
C PRO A 162 41.82 -17.49 8.38
N GLN A 163 42.22 -16.54 9.23
CA GLN A 163 42.15 -16.72 10.69
C GLN A 163 41.53 -15.54 11.43
N ARG A 164 40.19 -15.55 11.60
CA ARG A 164 39.49 -14.98 12.76
C ARG A 164 38.04 -15.46 12.80
N GLY A 165 37.83 -16.59 13.47
CA GLY A 165 36.52 -16.91 14.02
C GLY A 165 36.23 -15.98 15.20
N ARG A 166 35.16 -15.19 15.10
CA ARG A 166 34.40 -14.64 16.24
C ARG A 166 33.06 -14.11 15.73
N HIS A 167 31.98 -14.71 16.22
CA HIS A 167 30.67 -14.09 16.24
C HIS A 167 30.77 -12.70 16.88
N GLN A 168 30.28 -11.66 16.20
CA GLN A 168 30.05 -10.36 16.80
C GLN A 168 28.56 -10.01 16.64
N THR A 169 27.87 -10.07 17.77
CA THR A 169 26.53 -9.54 18.00
C THR A 169 26.54 -8.00 17.92
N GLY A 170 25.37 -7.44 17.64
CA GLY A 170 25.13 -6.08 17.16
C GLY A 170 25.93 -4.94 17.82
N ARG A 171 26.46 -4.07 16.96
CA ARG A 171 26.59 -2.63 17.21
C ARG A 171 26.10 -1.85 15.99
N SER A 172 25.20 -0.92 16.26
CA SER A 172 24.69 0.10 15.36
C SER A 172 25.84 0.91 14.74
N GLN A 173 25.92 0.95 13.42
CA GLN A 173 26.74 1.93 12.71
C GLN A 173 25.92 3.21 12.45
N PRO A 174 26.54 4.39 12.45
CA PRO A 174 25.83 5.66 12.28
C PRO A 174 25.32 5.77 10.85
N HIS A 175 24.13 6.36 10.72
CA HIS A 175 23.45 6.65 9.46
C HIS A 175 24.37 7.39 8.49
N ARG A 176 24.88 6.70 7.47
CA ARG A 176 25.35 7.34 6.24
C ARG A 176 24.13 7.85 5.47
N HIS A 177 24.24 9.08 4.96
CA HIS A 177 23.24 9.75 4.14
C HIS A 177 22.61 8.79 3.13
N ARG A 178 21.28 8.61 3.24
CA ARG A 178 20.48 7.97 2.20
C ARG A 178 20.41 8.94 1.02
N PRO A 179 20.59 8.49 -0.24
CA PRO A 179 20.08 9.28 -1.35
C PRO A 179 18.56 9.26 -1.20
N ASP A 180 17.97 10.44 -1.08
CA ASP A 180 16.53 10.60 -1.13
C ASP A 180 16.01 9.91 -2.38
N CYS A 181 15.11 8.94 -2.21
CA CYS A 181 14.25 8.49 -3.29
C CYS A 181 13.39 9.70 -3.66
N GLN A 182 13.86 10.47 -4.64
CA GLN A 182 13.26 11.73 -5.00
C GLN A 182 11.86 11.45 -5.57
N PRO A 183 10.82 12.22 -5.17
CA PRO A 183 9.48 12.16 -5.77
C PRO A 183 9.46 12.38 -7.30
N SER A 184 10.58 12.85 -7.87
CA SER A 184 10.72 13.27 -9.27
C SER A 184 10.63 12.13 -10.28
N ALA A 185 10.91 10.87 -9.93
CA ALA A 185 10.88 9.75 -10.87
C ALA A 185 9.47 9.35 -11.36
N TRP A 186 8.42 9.94 -10.74
CA TRP A 186 7.03 9.52 -10.88
C TRP A 186 6.02 10.65 -10.98
N ALA A 187 6.49 11.90 -10.92
CA ALA A 187 5.64 13.09 -10.81
C ALA A 187 4.66 13.25 -11.99
N SER A 188 4.88 12.56 -13.11
CA SER A 188 4.02 12.56 -14.29
C SER A 188 2.95 11.46 -14.31
N ALA A 189 2.98 10.49 -13.38
CA ALA A 189 1.97 9.43 -13.27
C ALA A 189 0.96 9.78 -12.15
N PRO A 190 -0.31 9.36 -12.22
CA PRO A 190 -1.33 9.64 -11.20
C PRO A 190 -1.12 8.76 -9.95
N VAL A 191 0.09 8.81 -9.38
CA VAL A 191 0.51 8.05 -8.20
C VAL A 191 0.52 8.96 -6.99
N LEU A 192 -0.33 8.68 -6.01
CA LEU A 192 -0.26 9.24 -4.67
C LEU A 192 0.66 8.33 -3.86
N CYS A 193 1.65 8.90 -3.18
CA CYS A 193 2.61 8.15 -2.38
C CYS A 193 2.36 8.43 -0.90
N PHE A 194 2.03 7.40 -0.12
CA PHE A 194 1.95 7.51 1.33
C PHE A 194 3.28 7.07 1.94
N ARG A 195 4.02 8.02 2.53
CA ARG A 195 5.16 7.71 3.40
C ARG A 195 4.65 7.48 4.81
N SER A 196 4.84 6.28 5.35
CA SER A 196 4.71 6.04 6.79
C SER A 196 5.89 6.70 7.52
N GLY A 197 5.73 8.00 7.80
CA GLY A 197 6.65 8.75 8.65
C GLY A 197 5.84 9.72 9.48
N LEU A 198 5.88 9.56 10.80
CA LEU A 198 5.43 10.59 11.73
C LEU A 198 6.06 11.92 11.32
N PRO A 199 5.29 13.03 11.19
CA PRO A 199 5.92 14.34 11.08
C PRO A 199 6.80 14.52 12.32
N ARG A 200 8.08 14.83 12.11
CA ARG A 200 8.89 15.37 13.20
C ARG A 200 8.22 16.68 13.59
N ALA A 201 7.65 16.72 14.79
CA ALA A 201 7.46 17.98 15.49
C ALA A 201 8.83 18.66 15.52
N ASN A 202 8.96 19.75 14.79
CA ASN A 202 10.04 20.70 14.99
C ASN A 202 9.38 21.92 15.64
N ASP A 203 9.32 21.83 16.95
CA ASP A 203 9.16 22.93 17.89
C ASP A 203 10.28 23.94 17.67
N GLY A 204 9.95 25.01 16.94
CA GLY A 204 10.96 25.99 16.60
C GLY A 204 10.40 27.24 15.98
N ARG A 205 9.48 27.92 16.70
CA ARG A 205 9.38 29.39 16.85
C ARG A 205 8.05 29.80 17.49
N VAL A 206 8.21 30.47 18.65
CA VAL A 206 7.37 31.47 19.36
C VAL A 206 5.86 31.36 19.21
#